data_AF-A0A6A0AJL9-F1
#
_entry.id   AF-A0A6A0AJL9-F1
#
_cell.length_a   1.000
_cell.length_b   1.000
_cell.length_c   1.000
_cell.angle_alpha   90.00
_cell.angle_beta   90.00
_cell.angle_gamma   90.00
#
_symmetry.space_group_name_H-M   'P 1'
#
loop_
_entity.id
_entity.type
_entity.pdbx_description
1 polymer ?
#
loop_
_entity_poly.entity_id
_entity_poly.type
_entity_poly.pdbx_seq_one_letter_code
_entity_poly.pdbx_strand_id
1 'polypeptide(L)'
;MTDFQKLLMPGVVHWQAPKFFAYFSANSSYPGMLAEMLMSATNMIGFSWTSSPVGTELEMVMMDWLAELVGLPACFKFTSGGPGGGTIQ
;
A
#
# COMPACT_ATOMS: atom_id res chain seq x y z
N MET A 1 13.64 15.06 17.58
CA MET A 1 12.33 15.67 17.28
C MET A 1 12.36 17.19 17.18
N THR A 2 13.16 17.89 17.98
CA THR A 2 13.26 19.37 17.94
C THR A 2 13.58 19.92 16.55
N ASP A 3 14.56 19.32 15.85
CA ASP A 3 14.96 19.80 14.52
C ASP A 3 13.88 19.58 13.47
N PHE A 4 13.18 18.44 13.50
CA PHE A 4 12.04 18.18 12.63
C PHE A 4 10.96 19.26 12.77
N GLN A 5 10.62 19.61 14.01
CA GLN A 5 9.60 20.63 14.29
C GLN A 5 10.04 22.04 13.88
N LYS A 6 11.33 22.37 14.01
CA LYS A 6 11.83 23.73 13.71
C LYS A 6 12.21 23.93 12.26
N LEU A 7 12.81 22.92 11.63
CA LEU A 7 13.41 23.04 10.31
C LEU A 7 12.49 22.51 9.21
N LEU A 8 11.69 21.48 9.49
CA LEU A 8 10.87 20.82 8.47
C LEU A 8 9.41 21.26 8.53
N MET A 9 8.76 21.15 9.70
CA MET A 9 7.32 21.41 9.84
C MET A 9 6.84 22.78 9.32
N PRO A 10 7.57 23.91 9.50
CA PRO A 10 7.12 25.20 8.96
C PRO A 10 7.05 25.24 7.42
N GLY A 11 7.79 24.37 6.73
CA GLY A 11 7.79 24.24 5.28
C GLY A 11 6.86 23.15 4.75
N VAL A 12 6.20 22.37 5.61
CA VAL A 12 5.32 21.28 5.17
C VAL A 12 4.01 21.86 4.62
N VAL A 13 3.69 21.47 3.39
CA VAL A 13 2.37 21.73 2.81
C VAL A 13 1.37 20.78 3.45
N HIS A 14 0.33 21.32 4.10
CA HIS A 14 -0.70 20.51 4.75
C HIS A 14 -1.74 19.98 3.73
N TRP A 15 -1.38 18.94 2.99
CA TRP A 15 -2.22 18.30 1.95
C TRP A 15 -3.57 17.77 2.44
N GLN A 16 -3.69 17.48 3.73
CA GLN A 16 -4.89 16.98 4.40
C GLN A 16 -5.76 18.11 4.99
N ALA A 17 -5.36 19.38 4.85
CA ALA A 17 -6.15 20.49 5.38
C ALA A 17 -7.45 20.65 4.59
N PRO A 18 -8.61 20.87 5.24
CA PRO A 18 -9.90 21.01 4.57
C PRO A 18 -10.01 22.26 3.68
N LYS A 19 -9.02 23.16 3.75
CA LYS A 19 -8.95 24.40 2.96
C LYS A 19 -7.88 24.35 1.86
N PHE A 20 -7.29 23.19 1.59
CA PHE A 20 -6.29 23.01 0.53
C PHE A 20 -6.97 22.59 -0.78
N PHE A 21 -7.01 23.50 -1.77
CA PHE A 21 -7.70 23.31 -3.06
C PHE A 21 -6.79 23.42 -4.29
N ALA A 22 -5.46 23.36 -4.10
CA ALA A 22 -4.50 23.56 -5.20
C ALA A 22 -4.37 22.32 -6.10
N TYR A 23 -4.44 21.11 -5.52
CA TYR A 23 -4.22 19.83 -6.19
C TYR A 23 -5.12 18.75 -5.58
N PHE A 24 -5.14 17.56 -6.21
CA PHE A 24 -5.72 16.37 -5.59
C PHE A 24 -5.05 16.10 -4.24
N SER A 25 -5.87 15.91 -3.19
CA SER A 25 -5.35 15.65 -1.85
C SER A 25 -4.58 14.34 -1.84
N ALA A 26 -3.43 14.34 -1.17
CA ALA A 26 -2.65 13.14 -0.90
C ALA A 26 -3.37 12.31 0.17
N ASN A 27 -4.44 11.61 -0.21
CA ASN A 27 -5.28 10.84 0.71
C ASN A 27 -4.44 9.87 1.55
N SER A 28 -4.51 10.01 2.86
CA SER A 28 -3.96 9.06 3.83
C SER A 28 -5.10 8.57 4.70
N SER A 29 -5.19 7.26 4.90
CA SER A 29 -6.18 6.67 5.81
C SER A 29 -5.50 6.23 7.10
N TYR A 30 -6.24 6.25 8.21
CA TYR A 30 -5.76 5.69 9.48
C TYR A 30 -5.20 4.26 9.35
N PRO A 31 -5.90 3.30 8.71
CA PRO A 31 -5.32 1.97 8.50
C PRO A 31 -4.07 1.97 7.62
N GLY A 32 -3.98 2.86 6.61
CA GLY A 32 -2.78 2.99 5.78
C GLY A 32 -1.56 3.45 6.58
N MET A 33 -1.74 4.42 7.48
CA MET A 33 -0.66 4.87 8.38
C MET A 33 -0.19 3.76 9.33
N LEU A 34 -1.10 2.94 9.85
CA LEU A 34 -0.75 1.79 10.68
C LEU A 34 -0.02 0.71 9.87
N ALA A 35 -0.45 0.46 8.63
CA ALA A 35 0.21 -0.49 7.74
C ALA A 35 1.66 -0.06 7.45
N GLU A 36 1.90 1.23 7.17
CA GLU A 36 3.26 1.77 7.00
C GLU A 36 4.13 1.57 8.24
N MET A 37 3.58 1.83 9.43
CA MET A 37 4.28 1.57 10.69
C MET A 37 4.63 0.09 10.86
N LEU A 38 3.70 -0.81 10.54
CA LEU A 38 3.93 -2.26 10.61
C LEU A 38 4.95 -2.73 9.58
N MET A 39 4.89 -2.25 8.33
CA MET A 39 5.86 -2.57 7.29
C MET A 39 7.27 -2.10 7.69
N SER A 40 7.39 -0.89 8.24
CA SER A 40 8.66 -0.38 8.74
C SER A 40 9.17 -1.19 9.95
N ALA A 41 8.28 -1.64 10.84
CA ALA A 41 8.66 -2.45 11.99
C ALA A 41 9.13 -3.87 11.63
N THR A 42 8.53 -4.48 10.60
CA THR A 42 8.88 -5.85 10.16
C THR A 42 10.00 -5.89 9.12
N ASN A 43 10.32 -4.75 8.49
CA ASN A 43 11.34 -4.60 7.45
C ASN A 43 11.22 -5.67 6.35
N MET A 44 10.00 -5.86 5.86
CA MET A 44 9.65 -6.92 4.93
C MET A 44 10.18 -6.62 3.52
N ILE A 45 10.98 -7.52 2.95
CA ILE A 45 11.57 -7.36 1.61
C ILE A 45 10.86 -8.31 0.65
N GLY A 46 10.16 -7.78 -0.35
CA GLY A 46 9.30 -8.53 -1.28
C GLY A 46 9.84 -8.69 -2.70
N PHE A 47 11.14 -8.94 -2.89
CA PHE A 47 11.67 -9.23 -4.24
C PHE A 47 11.50 -10.70 -4.64
N SER A 48 11.37 -11.62 -3.68
CA SER A 48 11.06 -13.02 -3.95
C SER A 48 10.14 -13.57 -2.87
N TRP A 49 9.40 -14.63 -3.21
CA TRP A 49 8.58 -15.33 -2.22
C TRP A 49 9.42 -15.83 -1.04
N THR A 50 10.64 -16.32 -1.32
CA THR A 50 11.58 -16.77 -0.27
C THR A 50 12.05 -15.65 0.66
N SER A 51 12.09 -14.40 0.21
CA SER A 51 12.49 -13.27 1.04
C SER A 51 11.35 -12.76 1.93
N SER A 52 10.10 -12.88 1.48
CA SER A 52 8.93 -12.64 2.32
C SER A 52 7.66 -13.36 1.86
N PRO A 53 7.41 -14.58 2.38
CA PRO A 53 6.20 -15.34 2.05
C PRO A 53 4.92 -14.59 2.41
N VAL A 54 4.89 -13.99 3.61
CA VAL A 54 3.72 -13.26 4.14
C VAL A 54 3.43 -12.02 3.28
N GLY A 55 4.47 -11.34 2.80
CA GLY A 55 4.31 -10.18 1.93
C GLY A 55 3.72 -10.55 0.58
N THR A 56 4.26 -11.59 -0.03
CA THR A 56 3.77 -12.09 -1.32
C THR A 56 2.32 -12.60 -1.21
N GLU A 57 1.96 -13.32 -0.14
CA GLU A 57 0.57 -13.77 0.06
C GLU A 57 -0.41 -12.60 0.28
N LEU A 58 -0.01 -11.59 1.06
CA LEU A 58 -0.83 -10.40 1.28
C LEU A 58 -1.06 -9.63 -0.03
N GLU A 59 -0.04 -9.53 -0.88
CA GLU A 59 -0.14 -8.93 -2.21
C GLU A 59 -1.18 -9.65 -3.07
N MET A 60 -1.18 -10.99 -3.10
CA MET A 60 -2.17 -11.77 -3.85
C MET A 60 -3.60 -11.46 -3.43
N VAL A 61 -3.86 -11.38 -2.12
CA VAL A 61 -5.20 -11.04 -1.58
C VAL A 61 -5.63 -9.63 -2.02
N MET A 62 -4.71 -8.67 -1.96
CA MET A 62 -4.98 -7.29 -2.36
C MET A 62 -5.27 -7.19 -3.87
N MET A 63 -4.54 -7.94 -4.69
CA MET A 63 -4.76 -8.02 -6.14
C MET A 63 -6.10 -8.67 -6.49
N ASP A 64 -6.55 -9.67 -5.74
CA ASP A 64 -7.89 -10.25 -5.92
C ASP A 64 -9.00 -9.22 -5.63
N TRP A 65 -8.86 -8.43 -4.57
CA TRP A 65 -9.80 -7.34 -4.28
C TRP A 65 -9.78 -6.26 -5.36
N LEU A 66 -8.60 -5.92 -5.88
CA LEU A 66 -8.49 -4.97 -7.00
C LEU A 66 -9.18 -5.51 -8.25
N ALA A 67 -8.95 -6.78 -8.59
CA ALA A 67 -9.58 -7.45 -9.72
C ALA A 67 -11.11 -7.45 -9.59
N GLU A 68 -11.64 -7.64 -8.37
CA GLU A 68 -13.08 -7.49 -8.10
C GLU A 68 -13.57 -6.06 -8.30
N LEU A 69 -12.85 -5.08 -7.76
CA LEU A 69 -13.21 -3.67 -7.83
C LEU A 69 -13.29 -3.16 -9.27
N VAL A 70 -12.38 -3.61 -10.14
CA VAL A 70 -12.36 -3.25 -11.57
C VAL A 70 -13.18 -4.21 -12.46
N GLY A 71 -13.81 -5.24 -11.89
CA GLY A 71 -14.69 -6.16 -12.61
C GLY A 71 -13.97 -7.12 -13.55
N LEU A 72 -12.73 -7.52 -13.24
CA LEU A 72 -11.98 -8.46 -14.07
C LEU A 72 -12.56 -9.88 -14.01
N PRO A 73 -12.45 -10.65 -15.11
CA PRO A 73 -12.83 -12.06 -15.13
C PRO A 73 -12.12 -12.89 -14.06
N ALA A 74 -12.78 -13.95 -13.58
CA ALA A 74 -12.24 -14.79 -12.51
C ALA A 74 -10.85 -15.38 -12.82
N CYS A 75 -10.51 -15.63 -14.09
CA CYS A 75 -9.19 -16.16 -14.48
C CYS A 75 -8.01 -15.24 -14.12
N PHE A 76 -8.25 -13.97 -13.80
CA PHE A 76 -7.24 -13.04 -13.30
C PHE A 76 -7.05 -13.09 -11.78
N LYS A 77 -7.91 -13.80 -11.06
CA LYS A 77 -7.85 -13.94 -9.60
C LYS A 77 -7.02 -15.15 -9.18
N PHE A 78 -6.19 -14.99 -8.17
CA PHE A 78 -5.42 -16.05 -7.51
C PHE A 78 -6.34 -17.12 -6.89
N THR A 79 -7.53 -16.72 -6.41
CA THR A 79 -8.53 -17.63 -5.81
C THR A 79 -9.32 -18.50 -6.80
N SER A 80 -9.17 -18.29 -8.12
CA SER A 80 -10.05 -18.91 -9.14
C SER A 80 -9.68 -20.36 -9.52
N GLY A 81 -8.60 -20.92 -8.97
CA GLY A 81 -8.16 -22.29 -9.25
C GLY A 81 -7.71 -22.56 -10.69
N GLY A 82 -7.62 -21.52 -11.53
CA GLY A 82 -7.08 -21.58 -12.89
C GLY A 82 -5.54 -21.47 -12.94
N PRO A 83 -4.93 -21.45 -14.14
CA PRO A 83 -3.48 -21.27 -14.29
C PRO A 83 -3.00 -19.83 -13.98
N GLY A 84 -3.93 -18.92 -13.70
CA GLY A 84 -3.65 -17.52 -13.36
C GLY A 84 -3.29 -17.35 -11.89
N GLY A 85 -2.52 -16.31 -11.60
CA GLY A 85 -2.03 -16.02 -10.25
C GLY A 85 -0.56 -16.41 -10.01
N GLY A 86 0.27 -16.38 -11.05
CA GLY A 86 1.72 -16.46 -10.87
C GLY A 86 2.22 -15.20 -10.15
N THR A 87 3.04 -15.39 -9.12
CA THR A 87 3.86 -14.31 -8.55
C THR A 87 4.79 -13.80 -9.65
N ILE A 88 4.64 -12.54 -10.07
CA ILE A 88 5.67 -11.87 -10.87
C ILE A 88 6.78 -11.50 -9.89
N GLN A 89 7.72 -12.40 -9.65
CA GLN A 89 8.93 -12.14 -8.85
C GLN A 89 10.13 -12.82 -9.49
#